data_AF-A0A914PVS3-F1
#
_entry.id   AF-A0A914PVS3-F1
#
_cell.length_a   1.000
_cell.length_b   1.000
_cell.length_c   1.000
_cell.angle_alpha   90.00
_cell.angle_beta   90.00
_cell.angle_gamma   90.00
#
_symmetry.space_group_name_H-M   'P 1'
#
loop_
_entity.id
_entity.type
_entity.pdbx_description
1 polymer ?
#
loop_
_entity_poly.entity_id
_entity_poly.type
_entity_poly.pdbx_seq_one_letter_code
_entity_poly.pdbx_strand_id
1 'polypeptide(L)'
;MEMITSDHPSYWRYNNFPAINVEKKTVLSEEDKIKNNIYKMQQEKLKLFQSQNPEIGHFDVIFDFDGKLLYANKYVLVTSSETLNSWLSDRWTKDENPIKIETYTFDIFYQFCTFLYSGSCFLTKENIFQIIDAAEFFGVQCLKDFCEEIIIEKPQKLVNKENFFEMVKVAEKYSLLEFTKYLDYRLYKNLEPLIVENKKNFLGLSKSRIIALCKNQKESWDYDVLEEVFFKTICKWVENYVQSENGESNNKNFDYENAIKNEFNEIFPFFRIPRFGFDTLMEFAVKHGFLFDVSSDLYKILAECRRSDDQEQKLFETMYEIAEKKVLKKQKNNSNETFNEKDAIKEELSEFLPKIRFYLMDKKFLKDSVVAKGIISHYQAFEVIYVKG
;
A
#
# COMPACT_ATOMS: atom_id res chain seq x y z
N MET A 1 11.62 4.62 27.12
CA MET A 1 11.21 3.98 25.85
C MET A 1 10.58 2.65 26.17
N GLU A 2 9.40 2.37 25.65
CA GLU A 2 8.71 1.11 25.87
C GLU A 2 9.29 0.03 24.96
N MET A 3 9.65 -1.11 25.54
CA MET A 3 10.34 -2.19 24.85
C MET A 3 9.36 -3.03 24.02
N ILE A 4 9.75 -3.37 22.79
CA ILE A 4 9.03 -4.29 21.92
C ILE A 4 9.82 -5.60 21.91
N THR A 5 9.75 -6.38 23.00
CA THR A 5 10.37 -7.72 23.05
C THR A 5 9.53 -8.72 22.30
N SER A 6 10.13 -9.76 21.72
CA SER A 6 9.42 -11.02 21.51
C SER A 6 9.18 -11.70 22.87
N ASP A 7 7.99 -12.28 23.08
CA ASP A 7 7.72 -13.12 24.26
C ASP A 7 8.25 -14.56 24.06
N HIS A 8 8.76 -14.85 22.86
CA HIS A 8 9.43 -16.08 22.52
C HIS A 8 10.95 -15.86 22.48
N PRO A 9 11.75 -16.83 22.94
CA PRO A 9 13.11 -16.94 22.47
C PRO A 9 13.03 -17.09 20.95
N SER A 10 13.43 -16.05 20.23
CA SER A 10 13.37 -15.97 18.77
C SER A 10 13.83 -17.29 18.13
N TYR A 11 13.14 -17.70 17.07
CA TYR A 11 13.39 -18.95 16.32
C TYR A 11 14.87 -19.16 15.94
N TRP A 12 15.67 -18.09 15.96
CA TRP A 12 17.13 -18.13 15.82
C TRP A 12 17.88 -18.92 16.91
N ARG A 13 17.29 -19.10 18.10
CA ARG A 13 17.76 -20.06 19.11
C ARG A 13 17.68 -21.52 18.65
N TYR A 14 17.07 -21.82 17.50
CA TYR A 14 16.80 -23.19 17.04
C TYR A 14 17.64 -23.61 15.82
N ASN A 15 17.99 -22.67 14.92
CA ASN A 15 18.61 -23.01 13.63
C ASN A 15 20.13 -22.78 13.54
N ASN A 16 20.75 -22.08 14.50
CA ASN A 16 22.22 -22.00 14.59
C ASN A 16 22.82 -22.53 15.90
N PHE A 17 21.99 -22.81 16.89
CA PHE A 17 22.30 -23.67 18.04
C PHE A 17 20.97 -24.34 18.45
N PRO A 18 20.95 -25.52 19.09
CA PRO A 18 19.70 -26.28 19.16
C PRO A 18 18.84 -25.88 20.38
N ALA A 19 17.61 -25.42 20.11
CA ALA A 19 16.36 -25.65 20.84
C ALA A 19 16.40 -26.27 22.26
N ILE A 20 15.77 -25.62 23.25
CA ILE A 20 15.34 -26.27 24.51
C ILE A 20 13.80 -26.25 24.53
N ASN A 21 13.20 -27.44 24.43
CA ASN A 21 11.81 -27.66 24.85
C ASN A 21 11.82 -27.82 26.37
N VAL A 22 11.30 -26.83 27.10
CA VAL A 22 11.16 -26.93 28.56
C VAL A 22 9.85 -27.65 28.85
N GLU A 23 9.87 -28.98 28.80
CA GLU A 23 8.97 -29.78 29.64
C GLU A 23 9.68 -31.02 30.21
N LYS A 24 9.66 -31.06 31.55
CA LYS A 24 9.84 -32.19 32.47
C LYS A 24 11.28 -32.70 32.70
N LYS A 25 11.60 -32.71 34.00
CA LYS A 25 12.78 -33.29 34.65
C LYS A 25 13.18 -34.65 34.06
N THR A 26 14.33 -34.69 33.41
CA THR A 26 15.23 -35.85 33.30
C THR A 26 16.63 -35.33 33.02
N VAL A 27 17.65 -36.13 33.33
CA VAL A 27 19.09 -35.81 33.20
C VAL A 27 19.38 -35.07 31.88
N LEU A 28 19.90 -33.84 31.96
CA LEU A 28 20.29 -33.05 30.78
C LEU A 28 21.23 -33.89 29.90
N SER A 29 20.86 -34.07 28.63
CA SER A 29 21.69 -34.73 27.63
C SER A 29 23.06 -34.02 27.52
N GLU A 30 24.09 -34.70 27.03
CA GLU A 30 25.40 -34.06 26.82
C GLU A 30 25.30 -32.85 25.87
N GLU A 31 24.41 -32.91 24.88
CA GLU A 31 24.11 -31.79 23.99
C GLU A 31 23.55 -30.58 24.76
N ASP A 32 22.66 -30.80 25.72
CA ASP A 32 22.09 -29.71 26.53
C ASP A 32 23.11 -29.08 27.49
N LYS A 33 24.09 -29.87 27.96
CA LYS A 33 25.21 -29.33 28.74
C LYS A 33 26.13 -28.46 27.88
N ILE A 34 26.43 -28.88 26.66
CA ILE A 34 27.25 -28.10 25.72
C ILE A 34 26.57 -26.77 25.38
N LYS A 35 25.27 -26.81 25.03
CA LYS A 35 24.47 -25.60 24.76
C LYS A 35 24.47 -24.62 25.93
N ASN A 36 24.28 -25.13 27.14
CA ASN A 36 24.27 -24.31 28.34
C ASN A 36 25.63 -23.64 28.59
N ASN A 37 26.73 -24.33 28.31
CA ASN A 37 28.06 -23.75 28.43
C ASN A 37 28.32 -22.67 27.37
N ILE A 38 27.92 -22.91 26.11
CA ILE A 38 28.00 -21.91 25.04
C ILE A 38 27.20 -20.66 25.39
N TYR A 39 25.97 -20.82 25.87
CA TYR A 39 25.12 -19.72 26.31
C TYR A 39 25.77 -18.91 27.44
N LYS A 40 26.34 -19.57 28.46
CA LYS A 40 27.05 -18.88 29.55
C LYS A 40 28.22 -18.05 29.04
N MET A 41 29.05 -18.61 28.15
CA MET A 41 30.18 -17.87 27.56
C MET A 41 29.70 -16.66 26.74
N GLN A 42 28.61 -16.78 25.98
CA GLN A 42 28.02 -15.66 25.24
C GLN A 42 27.53 -14.55 26.20
N GLN A 43 26.87 -14.91 27.30
CA GLN A 43 26.42 -13.94 28.30
C GLN A 43 27.59 -13.23 28.99
N GLU A 44 28.70 -13.93 29.24
CA GLU A 44 29.91 -13.30 29.76
C GLU A 44 30.53 -12.32 28.77
N LYS A 45 30.67 -12.71 27.49
CA LYS A 45 31.15 -11.81 26.43
C LYS A 45 30.25 -10.58 26.28
N LEU A 46 28.94 -10.77 26.33
CA LEU A 46 27.99 -9.65 26.29
C LEU A 46 28.19 -8.71 27.48
N LYS A 47 28.34 -9.23 28.70
CA LYS A 47 28.58 -8.39 29.90
C LYS A 47 29.87 -7.58 29.76
N LEU A 48 30.93 -8.20 29.24
CA LEU A 48 32.19 -7.51 28.97
C LEU A 48 31.98 -6.38 27.96
N PHE A 49 31.31 -6.67 26.84
CA PHE A 49 30.93 -5.65 25.86
C PHE A 49 30.11 -4.51 26.48
N GLN A 50 29.06 -4.81 27.23
CA GLN A 50 28.19 -3.81 27.86
C GLN A 50 28.91 -2.96 28.91
N SER A 51 29.99 -3.46 29.53
CA SER A 51 30.78 -2.68 30.48
C SER A 51 31.47 -1.49 29.82
N GLN A 52 31.75 -1.59 28.50
CA GLN A 52 32.53 -0.61 27.74
C GLN A 52 33.84 -0.20 28.45
N ASN A 53 34.39 -1.10 29.29
CA ASN A 53 35.62 -0.88 30.02
C ASN A 53 36.80 -1.45 29.20
N PRO A 54 37.70 -0.60 28.67
CA PRO A 54 38.82 -1.06 27.84
C PRO A 54 39.81 -1.97 28.58
N GLU A 55 39.92 -1.85 29.91
CA GLU A 55 40.86 -2.67 30.70
C GLU A 55 40.42 -4.13 30.84
N ILE A 56 39.10 -4.39 30.80
CA ILE A 56 38.52 -5.71 31.10
C ILE A 56 37.96 -6.38 29.85
N GLY A 57 37.53 -5.61 28.84
CA GLY A 57 36.87 -6.14 27.64
C GLY A 57 37.80 -6.68 26.54
N HIS A 58 39.12 -6.51 26.67
CA HIS A 58 40.12 -6.89 25.66
C HIS A 58 39.75 -6.43 24.24
N PHE A 59 39.24 -5.20 24.12
CA PHE A 59 38.78 -4.63 22.87
C PHE A 59 39.95 -4.24 21.97
N ASP A 60 39.88 -4.64 20.70
CA ASP A 60 40.92 -4.44 19.68
C ASP A 60 40.42 -3.56 18.52
N VAL A 61 39.19 -3.04 18.60
CA VAL A 61 38.65 -2.03 17.70
C VAL A 61 37.82 -0.99 18.47
N ILE A 62 37.94 0.26 18.05
CA ILE A 62 37.22 1.41 18.63
C ILE A 62 36.48 2.13 17.51
N PHE A 63 35.21 2.42 17.73
CA PHE A 63 34.40 3.25 16.84
C PHE A 63 34.14 4.62 17.49
N ASP A 64 34.24 5.68 16.71
CA ASP A 64 34.02 7.06 17.14
C ASP A 64 32.73 7.63 16.53
N PHE A 65 31.82 8.05 17.40
CA PHE A 65 30.56 8.71 17.08
C PHE A 65 30.59 10.14 17.64
N ASP A 66 31.31 11.02 16.96
CA ASP A 66 31.49 12.44 17.34
C ASP A 66 31.98 12.63 18.79
N GLY A 67 33.02 11.89 19.18
CA GLY A 67 33.63 11.92 20.50
C GLY A 67 33.06 10.89 21.47
N LYS A 68 31.99 10.19 21.12
CA LYS A 68 31.47 9.05 21.89
C LYS A 68 32.07 7.75 21.35
N LEU A 69 32.95 7.13 22.15
CA LEU A 69 33.67 5.91 21.75
C LEU A 69 32.90 4.64 22.09
N LEU A 70 32.87 3.70 21.14
CA LEU A 70 32.37 2.34 21.32
C LEU A 70 33.53 1.35 21.17
N TYR A 71 33.78 0.57 22.21
CA TYR A 71 34.82 -0.45 22.22
C TYR A 71 34.21 -1.83 21.90
N ALA A 72 34.86 -2.55 20.98
CA ALA A 72 34.39 -3.87 20.54
C ALA A 72 35.55 -4.82 20.22
N ASN A 73 35.21 -6.09 19.96
CA ASN A 73 36.15 -7.13 19.55
C ASN A 73 35.96 -7.43 18.06
N LYS A 74 36.99 -7.14 17.27
CA LYS A 74 37.12 -7.43 15.83
C LYS A 74 36.71 -8.86 15.52
N TYR A 75 37.17 -9.83 16.29
CA TYR A 75 36.83 -11.24 16.08
C TYR A 75 35.31 -11.48 16.07
N VAL A 76 34.56 -10.89 16.99
CA VAL A 76 33.09 -11.04 17.03
C VAL A 76 32.47 -10.43 15.78
N LEU A 77 32.88 -9.22 15.41
CA LEU A 77 32.34 -8.52 14.24
C LEU A 77 32.57 -9.29 12.93
N VAL A 78 33.80 -9.73 12.65
CA VAL A 78 34.14 -10.40 11.38
C VAL A 78 33.55 -11.80 11.25
N THR A 79 33.38 -12.50 12.37
CA THR A 79 32.77 -13.84 12.34
C THR A 79 31.26 -13.78 12.19
N SER A 80 30.64 -12.66 12.56
CA SER A 80 29.21 -12.44 12.39
C SER A 80 28.78 -12.01 10.99
N SER A 81 29.68 -11.41 10.20
CA SER A 81 29.35 -10.96 8.84
C SER A 81 30.57 -10.80 7.94
N GLU A 82 30.48 -11.37 6.74
CA GLU A 82 31.48 -11.21 5.68
C GLU A 82 31.52 -9.78 5.11
N THR A 83 30.36 -9.12 5.00
CA THR A 83 30.26 -7.71 4.60
C THR A 83 30.93 -6.81 5.61
N LEU A 84 30.69 -7.05 6.90
CA LEU A 84 31.32 -6.31 7.99
C LEU A 84 32.84 -6.56 8.03
N ASN A 85 33.28 -7.80 7.77
CA ASN A 85 34.69 -8.13 7.64
C ASN A 85 35.37 -7.38 6.50
N SER A 86 34.75 -7.33 5.32
CA SER A 86 35.27 -6.60 4.16
C SER A 86 35.35 -5.10 4.45
N TRP A 87 34.26 -4.52 4.96
CA TRP A 87 34.17 -3.10 5.29
C TRP A 87 35.16 -2.67 6.38
N LEU A 88 35.44 -3.54 7.37
CA LEU A 88 36.46 -3.29 8.40
C LEU A 88 37.89 -3.50 7.90
N SER A 89 38.13 -4.49 7.03
CA SER A 89 39.46 -4.80 6.51
C SER A 89 40.08 -3.62 5.75
N ASP A 90 39.26 -2.92 4.97
CA ASP A 90 39.67 -1.71 4.25
C ASP A 90 40.07 -0.55 5.18
N ARG A 91 39.56 -0.54 6.40
CA ARG A 91 39.84 0.52 7.40
C ARG A 91 41.01 0.15 8.29
N TRP A 92 41.13 -1.12 8.66
CA TRP A 92 42.28 -1.62 9.40
C TRP A 92 43.57 -1.54 8.60
N THR A 93 43.53 -1.76 7.29
CA THR A 93 44.72 -1.59 6.43
C THR A 93 45.20 -0.14 6.34
N LYS A 94 44.35 0.82 6.71
CA LYS A 94 44.66 2.25 6.75
C LYS A 94 45.06 2.75 8.15
N ASP A 95 45.19 1.85 9.12
CA ASP A 95 45.40 2.16 10.54
C ASP A 95 44.36 3.18 11.09
N GLU A 96 43.13 3.16 10.55
CA GLU A 96 42.02 3.99 11.04
C GLU A 96 41.55 3.45 12.40
N ASN A 97 42.06 4.01 13.49
CA ASN A 97 41.61 3.73 14.84
C ASN A 97 41.68 5.00 15.72
N PRO A 98 40.56 5.53 16.22
CA PRO A 98 39.20 4.99 16.11
C PRO A 98 38.59 5.12 14.71
N ILE A 99 37.73 4.18 14.35
CA ILE A 99 36.97 4.18 13.10
C ILE A 99 35.79 5.14 13.26
N LYS A 100 35.76 6.22 12.48
CA LYS A 100 34.64 7.16 12.49
C LYS A 100 33.40 6.59 11.82
N ILE A 101 32.25 6.71 12.48
CA ILE A 101 30.94 6.28 11.98
C ILE A 101 30.01 7.49 11.91
N GLU A 102 29.62 7.86 10.69
CA GLU A 102 28.69 8.98 10.45
C GLU A 102 27.30 8.46 10.02
N THR A 103 27.21 7.23 9.51
CA THR A 103 25.98 6.67 8.94
C THR A 103 24.94 6.30 9.99
N TYR A 104 25.38 5.93 11.19
CA TYR A 104 24.51 5.47 12.28
C TYR A 104 24.83 6.21 13.56
N THR A 105 23.83 6.38 14.41
CA THR A 105 24.05 6.89 15.76
C THR A 105 24.70 5.81 16.63
N PHE A 106 25.38 6.24 17.71
CA PHE A 106 25.97 5.34 18.69
C PHE A 106 24.96 4.29 19.18
N ASP A 107 23.72 4.70 19.48
CA ASP A 107 22.74 3.81 20.10
C ASP A 107 22.27 2.71 19.13
N ILE A 108 22.11 3.03 17.85
CA ILE A 108 21.77 2.04 16.81
C ILE A 108 22.91 1.04 16.63
N PHE A 109 24.14 1.54 16.48
CA PHE A 109 25.30 0.67 16.25
C PHE A 109 25.63 -0.16 17.51
N TYR A 110 25.41 0.39 18.70
CA TYR A 110 25.52 -0.34 19.96
C TYR A 110 24.52 -1.50 20.04
N GLN A 111 23.25 -1.30 19.65
CA GLN A 111 22.25 -2.37 19.63
C GLN A 111 22.56 -3.42 18.56
N PHE A 112 23.03 -2.98 17.38
CA PHE A 112 23.53 -3.87 16.34
C PHE A 112 24.66 -4.77 16.88
N CYS A 113 25.71 -4.18 17.47
CA CYS A 113 26.79 -4.94 18.09
C CYS A 113 26.28 -5.81 19.25
N THR A 114 25.37 -5.33 20.09
CA THR A 114 24.75 -6.13 21.16
C THR A 114 24.16 -7.42 20.61
N PHE A 115 23.45 -7.34 19.48
CA PHE A 115 22.93 -8.52 18.80
C PHE A 115 24.04 -9.48 18.34
N LEU A 116 25.16 -8.98 17.80
CA LEU A 116 26.28 -9.83 17.39
C LEU A 116 26.90 -10.60 18.56
N TYR A 117 26.86 -10.03 19.77
CA TYR A 117 27.40 -10.67 20.97
C TYR A 117 26.44 -11.68 21.62
N SER A 118 25.13 -11.45 21.55
CA SER A 118 24.16 -12.24 22.32
C SER A 118 23.02 -12.88 21.53
N GLY A 119 22.88 -12.58 20.23
CA GLY A 119 21.73 -12.95 19.43
C GLY A 119 20.43 -12.23 19.84
N SER A 120 20.54 -11.14 20.60
CA SER A 120 19.41 -10.34 21.06
C SER A 120 19.79 -8.87 21.15
N CYS A 121 18.83 -7.98 20.92
CA CYS A 121 19.02 -6.55 21.13
C CYS A 121 17.73 -5.91 21.65
N PHE A 122 17.86 -4.66 22.12
CA PHE A 122 16.74 -3.88 22.61
C PHE A 122 16.08 -3.16 21.44
N LEU A 123 14.87 -3.61 21.06
CA LEU A 123 14.07 -2.99 20.00
C LEU A 123 12.95 -2.11 20.57
N THR A 124 12.79 -0.95 19.94
CA THR A 124 11.75 0.04 20.18
C THR A 124 11.14 0.48 18.86
N LYS A 125 10.00 1.17 18.92
CA LYS A 125 9.35 1.73 17.72
C LYS A 125 10.24 2.75 16.98
N GLU A 126 11.17 3.40 17.68
CA GLU A 126 12.06 4.42 17.12
C GLU A 126 13.33 3.83 16.48
N ASN A 127 13.81 2.68 16.97
CA ASN A 127 15.09 2.13 16.54
C ASN A 127 15.00 0.95 15.56
N ILE A 128 13.86 0.23 15.53
CA ILE A 128 13.76 -1.06 14.83
C ILE A 128 14.07 -0.95 13.34
N PHE A 129 13.61 0.11 12.67
CA PHE A 129 13.85 0.30 11.24
C PHE A 129 15.29 0.72 10.93
N GLN A 130 15.92 1.51 11.78
CA GLN A 130 17.35 1.85 11.64
C GLN A 130 18.24 0.63 11.89
N ILE A 131 17.81 -0.28 12.78
CA ILE A 131 18.49 -1.56 13.02
C ILE A 131 18.32 -2.49 11.81
N ILE A 132 17.15 -2.50 11.16
CA ILE A 132 16.97 -3.21 9.87
C ILE A 132 17.90 -2.63 8.80
N ASP A 133 17.98 -1.31 8.66
CA ASP A 133 18.90 -0.65 7.72
C ASP A 133 20.37 -1.04 8.00
N ALA A 134 20.78 -1.11 9.27
CA ALA A 134 22.12 -1.57 9.66
C ALA A 134 22.33 -3.06 9.36
N ALA A 135 21.34 -3.91 9.66
CA ALA A 135 21.40 -5.33 9.38
C ALA A 135 21.54 -5.61 7.87
N GLU A 136 20.80 -4.88 7.04
CA GLU A 136 20.89 -4.98 5.58
C GLU A 136 22.24 -4.49 5.05
N PHE A 137 22.69 -3.31 5.49
CA PHE A 137 23.98 -2.73 5.08
C PHE A 137 25.16 -3.65 5.44
N PHE A 138 25.15 -4.22 6.64
CA PHE A 138 26.20 -5.13 7.10
C PHE A 138 25.91 -6.60 6.78
N GLY A 139 24.89 -6.94 6.00
CA GLY A 139 24.62 -8.32 5.59
C GLY A 139 24.30 -9.29 6.74
N VAL A 140 23.74 -8.80 7.86
CA VAL A 140 23.35 -9.59 9.03
C VAL A 140 21.89 -10.00 8.89
N GLN A 141 21.61 -10.95 7.99
CA GLN A 141 20.24 -11.38 7.66
C GLN A 141 19.45 -11.84 8.89
N CYS A 142 20.13 -12.50 9.83
CA CYS A 142 19.51 -12.98 11.06
C CYS A 142 18.92 -11.89 11.97
N LEU A 143 19.56 -10.71 12.00
CA LEU A 143 19.06 -9.56 12.72
C LEU A 143 17.87 -8.94 11.99
N LYS A 144 17.92 -8.91 10.64
CA LYS A 144 16.79 -8.46 9.82
C LYS A 144 15.57 -9.34 10.09
N ASP A 145 15.70 -10.66 9.96
CA ASP A 145 14.62 -11.63 10.23
C ASP A 145 14.06 -11.47 11.66
N PHE A 146 14.94 -11.29 12.66
CA PHE A 146 14.55 -11.06 14.05
C PHE A 146 13.70 -9.78 14.22
N CYS A 147 14.07 -8.69 13.54
CA CYS A 147 13.29 -7.46 13.57
C CYS A 147 11.94 -7.62 12.87
N GLU A 148 11.91 -8.30 11.72
CA GLU A 148 10.69 -8.57 10.96
C GLU A 148 9.69 -9.44 11.74
N GLU A 149 10.19 -10.48 12.43
CA GLU A 149 9.39 -11.33 13.32
C GLU A 149 8.71 -10.48 14.41
N ILE A 150 9.44 -9.57 15.04
CA ILE A 150 8.89 -8.67 16.07
C ILE A 150 7.85 -7.70 15.51
N ILE A 151 8.06 -7.20 14.28
CA ILE A 151 7.07 -6.35 13.60
C ILE A 151 5.76 -7.11 13.36
N ILE A 152 5.84 -8.38 12.96
CA ILE A 152 4.69 -9.25 12.68
C ILE A 152 3.99 -9.70 13.97
N GLU A 153 4.75 -10.02 15.03
CA GLU A 153 4.18 -10.46 16.31
C GLU A 153 3.50 -9.32 17.07
N LYS A 154 4.04 -8.10 16.99
CA LYS A 154 3.59 -6.96 17.80
C LYS A 154 3.29 -5.69 16.99
N PRO A 155 2.54 -5.77 15.88
CA PRO A 155 2.29 -4.62 15.00
C PRO A 155 1.52 -3.49 15.71
N GLN A 156 0.69 -3.82 16.69
CA GLN A 156 -0.05 -2.87 17.52
C GLN A 156 0.84 -1.98 18.40
N LYS A 157 2.08 -2.41 18.72
CA LYS A 157 3.04 -1.59 19.46
C LYS A 157 3.75 -0.57 18.57
N LEU A 158 3.79 -0.83 17.26
CA LEU A 158 4.43 0.01 16.26
C LEU A 158 3.44 0.99 15.63
N VAL A 159 2.19 0.57 15.45
CA VAL A 159 1.20 1.30 14.64
C VAL A 159 0.13 1.95 15.51
N ASN A 160 0.06 3.28 15.45
CA ASN A 160 -1.02 4.10 15.97
C ASN A 160 -1.69 4.88 14.83
N LYS A 161 -2.66 5.75 15.15
CA LYS A 161 -3.40 6.52 14.12
C LYS A 161 -2.54 7.59 13.45
N GLU A 162 -1.57 8.16 14.16
CA GLU A 162 -0.74 9.27 13.72
C GLU A 162 0.35 8.79 12.76
N ASN A 163 0.98 7.65 13.07
CA ASN A 163 2.07 7.09 12.27
C ASN A 163 1.62 6.04 11.26
N PHE A 164 0.31 5.79 11.11
CA PHE A 164 -0.22 4.71 10.28
C PHE A 164 0.34 4.72 8.85
N PHE A 165 0.28 5.87 8.18
CA PHE A 165 0.74 6.01 6.79
C PHE A 165 2.26 6.02 6.66
N GLU A 166 2.99 6.43 7.69
CA GLU A 166 4.44 6.29 7.74
C GLU A 166 4.81 4.79 7.79
N MET A 167 4.10 4.02 8.62
CA MET A 167 4.28 2.58 8.71
C MET A 167 3.91 1.85 7.40
N VAL A 168 2.95 2.36 6.62
CA VAL A 168 2.68 1.85 5.26
C VAL A 168 3.89 2.03 4.35
N LYS A 169 4.49 3.23 4.31
CA LYS A 169 5.70 3.49 3.49
C LYS A 169 6.88 2.63 3.93
N VAL A 170 7.01 2.42 5.23
CA VAL A 170 8.04 1.56 5.82
C VAL A 170 7.84 0.10 5.43
N ALA A 171 6.61 -0.41 5.51
CA ALA A 171 6.28 -1.77 5.09
C ALA A 171 6.61 -2.00 3.61
N GLU A 172 6.37 -1.00 2.75
CA GLU A 172 6.74 -1.04 1.33
C GLU A 172 8.25 -1.00 1.13
N LYS A 173 8.96 -0.08 1.79
CA LYS A 173 10.44 0.06 1.70
C LYS A 173 11.13 -1.27 1.98
N TYR A 174 10.70 -1.98 3.03
CA TYR A 174 11.30 -3.24 3.45
C TYR A 174 10.58 -4.48 2.91
N SER A 175 9.58 -4.32 2.04
CA SER A 175 8.80 -5.44 1.46
C SER A 175 8.19 -6.40 2.51
N LEU A 176 7.69 -5.85 3.62
CA LEU A 176 7.13 -6.62 4.74
C LEU A 176 5.69 -7.05 4.42
N LEU A 177 5.53 -8.18 3.72
CA LEU A 177 4.23 -8.62 3.19
C LEU A 177 3.17 -8.82 4.28
N GLU A 178 3.48 -9.55 5.35
CA GLU A 178 2.51 -9.82 6.42
C GLU A 178 2.14 -8.56 7.20
N PHE A 179 3.10 -7.66 7.42
CA PHE A 179 2.83 -6.37 8.02
C PHE A 179 1.98 -5.48 7.12
N THR A 180 2.22 -5.50 5.80
CA THR A 180 1.40 -4.80 4.80
C THR A 180 -0.04 -5.30 4.83
N LYS A 181 -0.26 -6.62 4.90
CA LYS A 181 -1.61 -7.20 5.05
C LYS A 181 -2.30 -6.75 6.34
N TYR A 182 -1.58 -6.71 7.46
CA TYR A 182 -2.09 -6.17 8.72
C TYR A 182 -2.52 -4.70 8.58
N LEU A 183 -1.69 -3.88 7.95
CA LEU A 183 -2.00 -2.46 7.71
C LEU A 183 -3.22 -2.31 6.81
N ASP A 184 -3.31 -3.09 5.72
CA ASP A 184 -4.46 -3.09 4.81
C ASP A 184 -5.76 -3.41 5.54
N TYR A 185 -5.77 -4.51 6.29
CA TYR A 185 -6.90 -4.90 7.12
C TYR A 185 -7.32 -3.77 8.07
N ARG A 186 -6.34 -3.14 8.75
CA ARG A 186 -6.60 -2.06 9.70
C ARG A 186 -7.12 -0.79 9.02
N LEU A 187 -6.63 -0.48 7.82
CA LEU A 187 -7.12 0.62 6.98
C LEU A 187 -8.58 0.39 6.61
N TYR A 188 -8.92 -0.79 6.10
CA TYR A 188 -10.29 -1.12 5.70
C TYR A 188 -11.27 -1.06 6.88
N LYS A 189 -10.86 -1.55 8.04
CA LYS A 189 -11.69 -1.53 9.25
C LYS A 189 -11.94 -0.13 9.81
N ASN A 190 -11.03 0.82 9.58
CA ASN A 190 -11.07 2.17 10.14
C ASN A 190 -10.91 3.24 9.05
N LEU A 191 -11.53 3.00 7.89
CA LEU A 191 -11.28 3.75 6.67
C LEU A 191 -11.57 5.25 6.84
N GLU A 192 -12.80 5.58 7.25
CA GLU A 192 -13.23 6.96 7.46
C GLU A 192 -12.34 7.73 8.44
N PRO A 193 -12.16 7.30 9.71
CA PRO A 193 -11.37 8.08 10.66
C PRO A 193 -9.91 8.22 10.22
N LEU A 194 -9.29 7.18 9.66
CA LEU A 194 -7.89 7.24 9.23
C LEU A 194 -7.69 8.20 8.06
N ILE A 195 -8.58 8.19 7.06
CA ILE A 195 -8.50 9.09 5.90
C ILE A 195 -8.86 10.52 6.27
N VAL A 196 -9.86 10.73 7.12
CA VAL A 196 -10.26 12.09 7.54
C VAL A 196 -9.14 12.73 8.35
N GLU A 197 -8.58 12.02 9.34
CA GLU A 197 -7.51 12.53 10.20
C GLU A 197 -6.19 12.69 9.43
N ASN A 198 -5.90 11.85 8.42
CA ASN A 198 -4.61 11.83 7.71
C ASN A 198 -4.73 12.00 6.20
N LYS A 199 -5.65 12.85 5.74
CA LYS A 199 -5.97 13.02 4.31
C LYS A 199 -4.74 13.23 3.43
N LYS A 200 -3.82 14.12 3.84
CA LYS A 200 -2.60 14.41 3.06
C LYS A 200 -1.71 13.19 2.87
N ASN A 201 -1.57 12.36 3.91
CA ASN A 201 -0.70 11.19 3.88
C ASN A 201 -1.28 10.10 2.97
N PHE A 202 -2.60 9.92 3.00
CA PHE A 202 -3.31 9.05 2.06
C PHE A 202 -3.14 9.51 0.61
N LEU A 203 -3.33 10.81 0.35
CA LEU A 203 -3.17 11.40 -0.99
C LEU A 203 -1.74 11.30 -1.54
N GLY A 204 -0.75 11.15 -0.66
CA GLY A 204 0.66 10.93 -1.03
C GLY A 204 1.08 9.47 -1.18
N LEU A 205 0.14 8.52 -1.16
CA LEU A 205 0.44 7.12 -1.49
C LEU A 205 0.80 6.97 -2.97
N SER A 206 1.63 5.98 -3.29
CA SER A 206 2.03 5.67 -4.66
C SER A 206 0.89 5.01 -5.45
N LYS A 207 0.89 5.16 -6.77
CA LYS A 207 -0.08 4.51 -7.66
C LYS A 207 -0.09 2.98 -7.52
N SER A 208 1.08 2.37 -7.42
CA SER A 208 1.23 0.93 -7.20
C SER A 208 0.56 0.48 -5.91
N ARG A 209 0.63 1.30 -4.85
CA ARG A 209 -0.05 1.03 -3.59
C ARG A 209 -1.57 1.11 -3.70
N ILE A 210 -2.09 2.12 -4.38
CA ILE A 210 -3.54 2.25 -4.62
C ILE A 210 -4.06 1.03 -5.40
N ILE A 211 -3.35 0.62 -6.45
CA ILE A 211 -3.71 -0.58 -7.22
C ILE A 211 -3.70 -1.83 -6.33
N ALA A 212 -2.68 -1.98 -5.46
CA ALA A 212 -2.61 -3.10 -4.52
C ALA A 212 -3.78 -3.11 -3.53
N LEU A 213 -4.16 -1.94 -2.99
CA LEU A 213 -5.34 -1.82 -2.14
C LEU A 213 -6.62 -2.24 -2.89
N CYS A 214 -6.84 -1.75 -4.11
CA CYS A 214 -8.01 -2.14 -4.91
C CYS A 214 -8.05 -3.67 -5.14
N LYS A 215 -6.91 -4.30 -5.47
CA LYS A 215 -6.83 -5.76 -5.68
C LYS A 215 -7.16 -6.56 -4.41
N ASN A 216 -6.68 -6.11 -3.26
CA ASN A 216 -6.78 -6.82 -1.98
C ASN A 216 -8.11 -6.63 -1.24
N GLN A 217 -9.05 -5.85 -1.81
CA GLN A 217 -10.41 -5.70 -1.27
C GLN A 217 -11.14 -7.03 -1.07
N LYS A 218 -10.69 -8.09 -1.76
CA LYS A 218 -11.49 -9.31 -1.93
C LYS A 218 -11.78 -10.08 -0.64
N GLU A 219 -10.95 -9.94 0.39
CA GLU A 219 -10.94 -10.86 1.52
C GLU A 219 -11.47 -10.27 2.83
N SER A 220 -11.74 -8.95 2.89
CA SER A 220 -11.73 -8.26 4.19
C SER A 220 -13.00 -7.49 4.58
N TRP A 221 -13.98 -7.26 3.70
CA TRP A 221 -15.05 -6.28 3.96
C TRP A 221 -16.37 -6.97 4.33
N ASP A 222 -16.87 -6.66 5.53
CA ASP A 222 -18.16 -7.14 6.05
C ASP A 222 -19.35 -6.23 5.66
N TYR A 223 -19.10 -5.02 5.11
CA TYR A 223 -20.14 -3.99 4.91
C TYR A 223 -20.02 -3.21 3.60
N ASP A 224 -21.13 -3.11 2.87
CA ASP A 224 -21.24 -2.39 1.58
C ASP A 224 -20.93 -0.88 1.69
N VAL A 225 -21.23 -0.25 2.83
CA VAL A 225 -20.99 1.19 3.07
C VAL A 225 -19.51 1.55 2.96
N LEU A 226 -18.61 0.65 3.36
CA LEU A 226 -17.17 0.87 3.25
C LEU A 226 -16.70 0.86 1.79
N GLU A 227 -17.41 0.15 0.89
CA GLU A 227 -17.08 0.13 -0.54
C GLU A 227 -17.24 1.48 -1.20
N GLU A 228 -18.38 2.10 -0.97
CA GLU A 228 -18.69 3.40 -1.53
C GLU A 228 -17.73 4.49 -1.03
N VAL A 229 -17.45 4.48 0.28
CA VAL A 229 -16.52 5.45 0.90
C VAL A 229 -15.11 5.26 0.35
N PHE A 230 -14.65 4.01 0.19
CA PHE A 230 -13.34 3.72 -0.39
C PHE A 230 -13.24 4.22 -1.83
N PHE A 231 -14.25 3.91 -2.66
CA PHE A 231 -14.29 4.38 -4.04
C PHE A 231 -14.24 5.91 -4.13
N LYS A 232 -15.06 6.63 -3.36
CA LYS A 232 -15.01 8.10 -3.29
C LYS A 232 -13.64 8.62 -2.86
N THR A 233 -12.95 7.88 -1.98
CA THR A 233 -11.60 8.26 -1.54
C THR A 233 -10.57 8.06 -2.65
N ILE A 234 -10.61 6.94 -3.37
CA ILE A 234 -9.72 6.72 -4.52
C ILE A 234 -9.99 7.76 -5.61
N CYS A 235 -11.24 8.16 -5.80
CA CYS A 235 -11.55 9.20 -6.78
C CYS A 235 -10.85 10.52 -6.45
N LYS A 236 -10.89 10.93 -5.19
CA LYS A 236 -10.16 12.11 -4.69
C LYS A 236 -8.64 11.94 -4.80
N TRP A 237 -8.13 10.71 -4.61
CA TRP A 237 -6.71 10.40 -4.80
C TRP A 237 -6.29 10.59 -6.25
N VAL A 238 -7.04 10.06 -7.23
CA VAL A 238 -6.73 10.18 -8.66
C VAL A 238 -6.73 11.65 -9.08
N GLU A 239 -7.72 12.43 -8.65
CA GLU A 239 -7.77 13.88 -8.90
C GLU A 239 -6.50 14.57 -8.36
N ASN A 240 -6.09 14.28 -7.13
CA ASN A 240 -4.88 14.85 -6.53
C ASN A 240 -3.60 14.38 -7.23
N TYR A 241 -3.52 13.10 -7.61
CA TYR A 241 -2.38 12.50 -8.30
C TYR A 241 -2.12 13.23 -9.63
N VAL A 242 -3.16 13.36 -10.47
CA VAL A 242 -3.09 14.09 -11.73
C VAL A 242 -2.74 15.55 -11.52
N GLN A 243 -3.28 16.22 -10.50
CA GLN A 243 -2.91 17.60 -10.18
C GLN A 243 -1.43 17.72 -9.80
N SER A 244 -0.91 16.78 -9.00
CA SER A 244 0.47 16.82 -8.51
C SER A 244 1.51 16.55 -9.60
N GLU A 245 1.24 15.65 -10.54
CA GLU A 245 2.15 15.38 -11.66
C GLU A 245 2.21 16.54 -12.68
N ASN A 246 1.15 17.34 -12.78
CA ASN A 246 1.03 18.37 -13.82
C ASN A 246 1.24 19.80 -13.31
N GLY A 247 1.30 20.01 -11.99
CA GLY A 247 1.51 21.31 -11.34
C GLY A 247 2.84 22.01 -11.66
N GLU A 248 3.81 21.32 -12.26
CA GLU A 248 5.06 21.91 -12.75
C GLU A 248 5.00 22.35 -14.22
N SER A 249 3.94 21.99 -14.95
CA SER A 249 3.78 22.33 -16.36
C SER A 249 2.70 23.38 -16.56
N ASN A 250 3.13 24.64 -16.78
CA ASN A 250 2.29 25.75 -17.24
C ASN A 250 1.81 25.55 -18.70
N ASN A 251 1.30 24.36 -19.03
CA ASN A 251 0.95 24.00 -20.39
C ASN A 251 -0.54 24.27 -20.63
N LYS A 252 -0.85 25.31 -21.40
CA LYS A 252 -2.23 25.75 -21.72
C LYS A 252 -3.06 24.70 -22.48
N ASN A 253 -2.47 23.57 -22.87
CA ASN A 253 -3.11 22.46 -23.58
C ASN A 253 -3.24 21.16 -22.74
N PHE A 254 -3.04 21.23 -21.42
CA PHE A 254 -3.19 20.03 -20.60
C PHE A 254 -4.66 19.61 -20.48
N ASP A 255 -4.98 18.46 -21.08
CA ASP A 255 -6.30 17.85 -20.97
C ASP A 255 -6.42 17.07 -19.65
N TYR A 256 -6.73 17.83 -18.60
CA TYR A 256 -6.92 17.32 -17.24
C TYR A 256 -7.96 16.19 -17.17
N GLU A 257 -8.98 16.27 -18.01
CA GLU A 257 -10.04 15.28 -18.06
C GLU A 257 -9.53 13.96 -18.67
N ASN A 258 -8.83 14.02 -19.80
CA ASN A 258 -8.24 12.81 -20.39
C ASN A 258 -7.15 12.18 -19.50
N ALA A 259 -6.39 12.99 -18.75
CA ALA A 259 -5.42 12.47 -17.79
C ALA A 259 -6.10 11.70 -16.63
N ILE A 260 -7.15 12.28 -16.05
CA ILE A 260 -7.99 11.58 -15.06
C ILE A 260 -8.54 10.28 -15.64
N LYS A 261 -9.08 10.32 -16.87
CA LYS A 261 -9.65 9.16 -17.54
C LYS A 261 -8.65 8.01 -17.66
N ASN A 262 -7.43 8.31 -18.09
CA ASN A 262 -6.38 7.30 -18.25
C ASN A 262 -6.03 6.64 -16.91
N GLU A 263 -5.89 7.43 -15.85
CA GLU A 263 -5.58 6.93 -14.51
C GLU A 263 -6.70 6.05 -13.95
N PHE A 264 -7.97 6.47 -14.12
CA PHE A 264 -9.09 5.64 -13.72
C PHE A 264 -9.15 4.35 -14.52
N ASN A 265 -8.92 4.36 -15.83
CA ASN A 265 -8.95 3.13 -16.64
C ASN A 265 -7.96 2.07 -16.17
N GLU A 266 -6.85 2.48 -15.56
CA GLU A 266 -5.86 1.55 -15.02
C GLU A 266 -6.27 0.99 -13.64
N ILE A 267 -6.87 1.81 -12.78
CA ILE A 267 -7.24 1.39 -11.41
C ILE A 267 -8.61 0.70 -11.37
N PHE A 268 -9.54 1.15 -12.19
CA PHE A 268 -10.95 0.73 -12.21
C PHE A 268 -11.17 -0.78 -12.32
N PRO A 269 -10.42 -1.53 -13.15
CA PRO A 269 -10.57 -2.99 -13.28
C PRO A 269 -10.36 -3.76 -11.97
N PHE A 270 -9.75 -3.15 -10.96
CA PHE A 270 -9.48 -3.80 -9.67
C PHE A 270 -10.59 -3.58 -8.64
N PHE A 271 -11.58 -2.72 -8.90
CA PHE A 271 -12.68 -2.50 -7.97
C PHE A 271 -13.74 -3.60 -8.04
N ARG A 272 -14.39 -3.86 -6.90
CA ARG A 272 -15.66 -4.59 -6.84
C ARG A 272 -16.81 -3.68 -7.18
N ILE A 273 -17.27 -3.76 -8.41
CA ILE A 273 -18.37 -2.93 -8.92
C ILE A 273 -19.78 -3.40 -8.46
N PRO A 274 -20.08 -4.70 -8.21
CA PRO A 274 -21.45 -5.17 -7.93
C PRO A 274 -22.13 -4.63 -6.66
N ARG A 275 -21.44 -3.84 -5.83
CA ARG A 275 -21.90 -3.39 -4.51
C ARG A 275 -21.83 -1.88 -4.31
N PHE A 276 -21.50 -1.12 -5.36
CA PHE A 276 -21.61 0.33 -5.29
C PHE A 276 -23.07 0.78 -5.37
N GLY A 277 -23.41 1.82 -4.59
CA GLY A 277 -24.66 2.54 -4.77
C GLY A 277 -24.75 3.11 -6.19
N PHE A 278 -25.84 2.79 -6.89
CA PHE A 278 -26.09 3.23 -8.26
C PHE A 278 -25.91 4.75 -8.41
N ASP A 279 -26.48 5.54 -7.50
CA ASP A 279 -26.40 7.01 -7.53
C ASP A 279 -24.97 7.54 -7.49
N THR A 280 -24.08 6.94 -6.70
CA THR A 280 -22.67 7.35 -6.60
C THR A 280 -21.90 7.07 -7.88
N LEU A 281 -22.16 5.93 -8.53
CA LEU A 281 -21.59 5.63 -9.84
C LEU A 281 -22.06 6.65 -10.89
N MET A 282 -23.35 6.97 -10.90
CA MET A 282 -23.90 7.93 -11.87
C MET A 282 -23.37 9.35 -11.65
N GLU A 283 -23.31 9.83 -10.39
CA GLU A 283 -22.74 11.14 -10.07
C GLU A 283 -21.29 11.24 -10.58
N PHE A 284 -20.50 10.20 -10.35
CA PHE A 284 -19.13 10.13 -10.85
C PHE A 284 -19.08 10.09 -12.38
N ALA A 285 -20.00 9.37 -13.02
CA ALA A 285 -20.15 9.28 -14.47
C ALA A 285 -20.36 10.66 -15.06
N VAL A 286 -21.33 11.39 -14.53
CA VAL A 286 -21.71 12.74 -14.96
C VAL A 286 -20.55 13.70 -14.76
N LYS A 287 -19.90 13.66 -13.59
CA LYS A 287 -18.85 14.61 -13.21
C LYS A 287 -17.67 14.54 -14.16
N HIS A 288 -17.26 13.33 -14.51
CA HIS A 288 -16.03 13.08 -15.24
C HIS A 288 -16.29 12.74 -16.72
N GLY A 289 -17.51 12.34 -17.10
CA GLY A 289 -17.90 12.08 -18.49
C GLY A 289 -17.36 10.76 -19.06
N PHE A 290 -16.83 9.86 -18.21
CA PHE A 290 -15.99 8.74 -18.65
C PHE A 290 -16.61 7.35 -18.55
N LEU A 291 -17.61 7.12 -17.69
CA LEU A 291 -18.03 5.76 -17.32
C LEU A 291 -18.51 4.91 -18.52
N PHE A 292 -18.79 5.50 -19.67
CA PHE A 292 -19.29 4.76 -20.84
C PHE A 292 -18.23 4.31 -21.87
N ASP A 293 -16.96 4.72 -21.72
CA ASP A 293 -15.85 4.12 -22.48
C ASP A 293 -15.17 2.97 -21.71
N VAL A 294 -15.39 2.89 -20.40
CA VAL A 294 -14.67 1.97 -19.49
C VAL A 294 -15.31 0.59 -19.50
N SER A 295 -14.87 -0.22 -20.46
CA SER A 295 -15.05 -1.67 -20.60
C SER A 295 -16.49 -2.20 -20.69
N SER A 296 -16.66 -3.35 -21.33
CA SER A 296 -17.92 -4.11 -21.30
C SER A 296 -18.37 -4.44 -19.88
N ASP A 297 -17.48 -4.36 -18.90
CA ASP A 297 -17.69 -4.87 -17.56
C ASP A 297 -18.43 -3.88 -16.67
N LEU A 298 -18.24 -2.57 -16.84
CA LEU A 298 -19.12 -1.61 -16.17
C LEU A 298 -20.56 -1.76 -16.65
N TYR A 299 -20.78 -1.91 -17.96
CA TYR A 299 -22.12 -2.16 -18.50
C TYR A 299 -22.72 -3.47 -17.99
N LYS A 300 -21.94 -4.55 -17.92
CA LYS A 300 -22.36 -5.82 -17.31
C LYS A 300 -22.72 -5.62 -15.84
N ILE A 301 -21.95 -4.86 -15.08
CA ILE A 301 -22.16 -4.71 -13.65
C ILE A 301 -23.35 -3.77 -13.37
N LEU A 302 -23.47 -2.68 -14.12
CA LEU A 302 -24.67 -1.86 -14.12
C LEU A 302 -25.89 -2.73 -14.44
N ALA A 303 -25.79 -3.71 -15.35
CA ALA A 303 -26.87 -4.64 -15.68
C ALA A 303 -27.10 -5.74 -14.62
N GLU A 304 -26.10 -6.09 -13.81
CA GLU A 304 -26.19 -7.05 -12.70
C GLU A 304 -26.70 -6.44 -11.39
N CYS A 305 -26.56 -5.12 -11.19
CA CYS A 305 -27.25 -4.41 -10.12
C CYS A 305 -28.77 -4.60 -10.31
N ARG A 306 -29.47 -5.32 -9.41
CA ARG A 306 -30.93 -5.48 -9.46
C ARG A 306 -31.60 -4.11 -9.46
N ARG A 307 -32.21 -3.70 -10.58
CA ARG A 307 -32.76 -2.36 -10.74
C ARG A 307 -34.24 -2.28 -10.39
N SER A 308 -34.63 -1.18 -9.75
CA SER A 308 -35.98 -0.65 -9.81
C SER A 308 -36.16 0.21 -11.06
N ASP A 309 -37.39 0.41 -11.51
CA ASP A 309 -37.72 1.27 -12.66
C ASP A 309 -37.10 2.69 -12.55
N ASP A 310 -37.01 3.24 -11.34
CA ASP A 310 -36.39 4.53 -11.04
C ASP A 310 -34.88 4.58 -11.32
N GLN A 311 -34.16 3.48 -11.10
CA GLN A 311 -32.71 3.40 -11.36
C GLN A 311 -32.42 3.33 -12.86
N GLU A 312 -33.29 2.68 -13.64
CA GLU A 312 -33.19 2.67 -15.09
C GLU A 312 -33.47 4.04 -15.71
N GLN A 313 -34.42 4.79 -15.13
CA GLN A 313 -34.66 6.17 -15.53
C GLN A 313 -33.42 7.05 -15.32
N LYS A 314 -32.87 7.02 -14.10
CA LYS A 314 -31.66 7.78 -13.76
C LYS A 314 -30.44 7.40 -14.63
N LEU A 315 -30.32 6.13 -15.01
CA LEU A 315 -29.28 5.68 -15.95
C LEU A 315 -29.40 6.44 -17.27
N PHE A 316 -30.60 6.44 -17.84
CA PHE A 316 -30.85 7.09 -19.12
C PHE A 316 -30.63 8.60 -19.05
N GLU A 317 -31.13 9.25 -18.00
CA GLU A 317 -30.94 10.69 -17.76
C GLU A 317 -29.44 11.05 -17.69
N THR A 318 -28.65 10.26 -16.96
CA THR A 318 -27.20 10.47 -16.88
C THR A 318 -26.50 10.26 -18.23
N MET A 319 -26.88 9.23 -18.98
CA MET A 319 -26.31 8.99 -20.32
C MET A 319 -26.56 10.16 -21.25
N TYR A 320 -27.77 10.73 -21.19
CA TYR A 320 -28.14 11.91 -21.93
C TYR A 320 -27.28 13.13 -21.51
N GLU A 321 -27.15 13.37 -20.20
CA GLU A 321 -26.29 14.46 -19.68
C GLU A 321 -24.82 14.33 -20.11
N ILE A 322 -24.28 13.12 -20.16
CA ILE A 322 -22.89 12.90 -20.64
C ILE A 322 -22.78 13.18 -22.13
N ALA A 323 -23.74 12.73 -22.93
CA ALA A 323 -23.77 13.00 -24.36
C ALA A 323 -23.86 14.52 -24.63
N GLU A 324 -24.71 15.24 -23.90
CA GLU A 324 -24.78 16.71 -23.96
C GLU A 324 -23.43 17.36 -23.63
N LYS A 325 -22.77 16.94 -22.55
CA LYS A 325 -21.45 17.48 -22.16
C LYS A 325 -20.37 17.25 -23.23
N LYS A 326 -20.35 16.07 -23.87
CA LYS A 326 -19.40 15.77 -24.95
C LYS A 326 -19.66 16.66 -26.18
N VAL A 327 -20.93 16.82 -26.54
CA VAL A 327 -21.39 17.65 -27.66
C VAL A 327 -21.05 19.12 -27.43
N LEU A 328 -21.31 19.65 -26.23
CA LEU A 328 -20.95 21.02 -25.81
C LEU A 328 -19.43 21.26 -25.85
N LYS A 329 -18.61 20.25 -25.54
CA LYS A 329 -17.13 20.34 -25.70
C LYS A 329 -16.72 20.38 -27.16
N LYS A 330 -17.31 19.53 -28.00
CA LYS A 330 -17.06 19.52 -29.46
C LYS A 330 -17.43 20.88 -30.09
N GLN A 331 -18.53 21.51 -29.67
CA GLN A 331 -18.90 22.87 -30.09
C GLN A 331 -17.87 23.92 -29.67
N LYS A 332 -17.37 23.89 -28.43
CA LYS A 332 -16.37 24.85 -27.96
C LYS A 332 -15.05 24.78 -28.71
N ASN A 333 -14.69 23.60 -29.24
CA ASN A 333 -13.45 23.38 -29.98
C ASN A 333 -13.59 23.65 -31.50
N ASN A 334 -14.81 23.69 -32.05
CA ASN A 334 -15.08 23.93 -33.47
C ASN A 334 -16.03 25.13 -33.66
N SER A 335 -15.49 26.33 -33.87
CA SER A 335 -16.28 27.57 -33.98
C SER A 335 -16.95 27.80 -35.36
N ASN A 336 -16.85 26.88 -36.33
CA ASN A 336 -17.10 27.19 -37.76
C ASN A 336 -18.13 26.34 -38.51
N GLU A 337 -18.93 25.48 -37.86
CA GLU A 337 -19.98 24.72 -38.57
C GLU A 337 -21.36 24.90 -37.95
N THR A 338 -22.40 24.84 -38.81
CA THR A 338 -23.81 24.77 -38.41
C THR A 338 -24.05 23.51 -37.61
N PHE A 339 -23.84 23.60 -36.30
CA PHE A 339 -23.92 22.48 -35.39
C PHE A 339 -25.38 22.25 -34.97
N ASN A 340 -26.00 21.19 -35.48
CA ASN A 340 -27.29 20.73 -34.97
C ASN A 340 -27.07 19.90 -33.70
N GLU A 341 -27.20 20.56 -32.55
CA GLU A 341 -26.97 19.97 -31.23
C GLU A 341 -27.76 18.68 -31.00
N LYS A 342 -29.01 18.63 -31.49
CA LYS A 342 -29.86 17.43 -31.37
C LYS A 342 -29.33 16.25 -32.17
N ASP A 343 -28.75 16.47 -33.34
CA ASP A 343 -28.25 15.37 -34.18
C ASP A 343 -26.86 14.89 -33.71
N ALA A 344 -26.03 15.80 -33.18
CA ALA A 344 -24.76 15.44 -32.55
C ALA A 344 -24.95 14.65 -31.24
N ILE A 345 -25.95 15.00 -30.42
CA ILE A 345 -26.32 14.22 -29.22
C ILE A 345 -26.85 12.84 -29.62
N LYS A 346 -27.68 12.76 -30.68
CA LYS A 346 -28.16 11.47 -31.20
C LYS A 346 -27.02 10.59 -31.71
N GLU A 347 -26.02 11.16 -32.36
CA GLU A 347 -24.86 10.41 -32.86
C GLU A 347 -24.05 9.81 -31.71
N GLU A 348 -23.74 10.58 -30.66
CA GLU A 348 -23.11 10.07 -29.44
C GLU A 348 -23.98 9.00 -28.75
N LEU A 349 -25.30 9.22 -28.65
CA LEU A 349 -26.22 8.25 -28.04
C LEU A 349 -26.37 6.98 -28.88
N SER A 350 -26.21 7.06 -30.20
CA SER A 350 -26.25 5.92 -31.11
C SER A 350 -25.08 4.94 -30.92
N GLU A 351 -23.95 5.40 -30.39
CA GLU A 351 -22.83 4.55 -29.99
C GLU A 351 -23.17 3.71 -28.74
N PHE A 352 -23.97 4.26 -27.84
CA PHE A 352 -24.37 3.59 -26.60
C PHE A 352 -25.58 2.65 -26.79
N LEU A 353 -26.53 3.01 -27.66
CA LEU A 353 -27.79 2.29 -27.87
C LEU A 353 -27.64 0.79 -28.20
N PRO A 354 -26.71 0.33 -29.07
CA PRO A 354 -26.50 -1.09 -29.35
C PRO A 354 -26.08 -1.90 -28.11
N LYS A 355 -25.26 -1.31 -27.23
CA LYS A 355 -24.78 -1.94 -25.98
C LYS A 355 -25.93 -2.10 -24.97
N ILE A 356 -26.88 -1.16 -25.00
CA ILE A 356 -28.09 -1.17 -24.16
C ILE A 356 -29.17 -2.12 -24.73
N ARG A 357 -29.33 -2.15 -26.06
CA ARG A 357 -30.37 -2.93 -26.78
C ARG A 357 -30.26 -4.42 -26.52
N PHE A 358 -29.05 -4.95 -26.33
CA PHE A 358 -28.84 -6.36 -25.99
C PHE A 358 -29.41 -6.74 -24.60
N TYR A 359 -29.51 -5.77 -23.68
CA TYR A 359 -29.96 -5.98 -22.30
C TYR A 359 -31.42 -5.57 -22.06
N LEU A 360 -31.91 -4.50 -22.69
CA LEU A 360 -33.33 -4.10 -22.62
C LEU A 360 -34.29 -5.10 -23.28
N MET A 361 -33.77 -6.05 -24.06
CA MET A 361 -34.58 -7.08 -24.70
C MET A 361 -34.93 -8.27 -23.79
N ASP A 362 -34.40 -8.34 -22.56
CA ASP A 362 -34.85 -9.33 -21.58
C ASP A 362 -36.05 -8.81 -20.77
N LYS A 363 -37.23 -9.10 -21.33
CA LYS A 363 -38.60 -9.13 -20.74
C LYS A 363 -39.30 -7.82 -20.36
N LYS A 364 -40.49 -7.65 -20.97
CA LYS A 364 -41.68 -6.91 -20.51
C LYS A 364 -41.56 -5.38 -20.29
N PHE A 365 -40.36 -4.85 -20.11
CA PHE A 365 -40.08 -3.47 -19.67
C PHE A 365 -40.50 -2.39 -20.68
N LEU A 366 -40.31 -2.63 -21.97
CA LEU A 366 -40.60 -1.67 -23.04
C LEU A 366 -42.08 -1.27 -23.15
N LYS A 367 -43.03 -2.09 -22.66
CA LYS A 367 -44.47 -1.78 -22.77
C LYS A 367 -44.97 -0.81 -21.70
N ASP A 368 -44.39 -0.85 -20.51
CA ASP A 368 -44.94 -0.17 -19.34
C ASP A 368 -44.03 0.92 -18.76
N SER A 369 -42.73 0.92 -19.08
CA SER A 369 -41.79 1.95 -18.61
C SER A 369 -42.07 3.33 -19.25
N VAL A 370 -42.31 4.33 -18.40
CA VAL A 370 -42.45 5.75 -18.79
C VAL A 370 -41.16 6.26 -19.45
N VAL A 371 -40.01 5.72 -19.04
CA VAL A 371 -38.69 6.01 -19.61
C VAL A 371 -38.59 5.48 -21.03
N ALA A 372 -39.01 4.24 -21.28
CA ALA A 372 -39.07 3.68 -22.63
C ALA A 372 -39.99 4.51 -23.55
N LYS A 373 -41.13 4.99 -23.03
CA LYS A 373 -42.04 5.89 -23.75
C LYS A 373 -41.43 7.30 -23.94
N GLY A 374 -40.63 7.79 -23.00
CA GLY A 374 -39.86 9.03 -23.09
C GLY A 374 -38.77 8.95 -24.17
N ILE A 375 -38.02 7.85 -24.18
CA ILE A 375 -37.04 7.50 -25.23
C ILE A 375 -37.76 7.41 -26.56
N ILE A 376 -38.80 6.60 -26.69
CA ILE A 376 -39.56 6.45 -27.95
C ILE A 376 -40.14 7.79 -28.43
N SER A 377 -40.65 8.64 -27.52
CA SER A 377 -41.23 9.94 -27.89
C SER A 377 -40.19 11.00 -28.25
N HIS A 378 -39.03 11.07 -27.57
CA HIS A 378 -37.91 11.92 -27.99
C HIS A 378 -37.20 11.39 -29.24
N TYR A 379 -37.27 10.08 -29.50
CA TYR A 379 -36.64 9.38 -30.62
C TYR A 379 -37.63 8.96 -31.73
N GLN A 380 -38.79 9.61 -31.86
CA GLN A 380 -39.65 9.46 -33.05
C GLN A 380 -38.94 9.82 -34.38
N ALA A 381 -37.69 10.29 -34.34
CA ALA A 381 -36.83 10.44 -35.51
C ALA A 381 -36.10 9.14 -35.95
N PHE A 382 -36.19 8.03 -35.21
CA PHE A 382 -35.61 6.72 -35.57
C PHE A 382 -36.64 5.69 -36.07
N GLU A 383 -37.81 6.14 -36.53
CA GLU A 383 -38.76 5.28 -37.26
C GLU A 383 -38.24 4.83 -38.66
N VAL A 384 -37.04 5.22 -39.08
CA VAL A 384 -36.51 4.89 -40.42
C VAL A 384 -35.68 3.59 -40.46
N ILE A 385 -35.35 2.94 -39.34
CA ILE A 385 -34.61 1.64 -39.36
C ILE A 385 -35.50 0.44 -38.96
N TYR A 386 -36.81 0.64 -38.74
CA TYR A 386 -37.75 -0.43 -38.39
C TYR A 386 -38.76 -0.75 -39.50
N VAL A 387 -38.28 -0.88 -40.74
CA VAL A 387 -38.99 -1.63 -41.79
C VAL A 387 -37.98 -2.43 -42.61
N LYS A 388 -38.01 -3.76 -42.44
CA LYS A 388 -37.24 -4.85 -43.08
C LYS A 388 -35.91 -5.23 -42.41
N GLY A 389 -35.96 -6.39 -41.76
CA GLY A 389 -34.83 -7.15 -41.23
C GLY A 389 -35.31 -8.09 -40.14
#